data_AF-A0A2C6L0G9-F1
#
_entry.id   AF-A0A2C6L0G9-F1
#
_cell.length_a   1.000
_cell.length_b   1.000
_cell.length_c   1.000
_cell.angle_alpha   90.00
_cell.angle_beta   90.00
_cell.angle_gamma   90.00
#
_symmetry.space_group_name_H-M   'P 1'
#
loop_
_entity.id
_entity.type
_entity.pdbx_description
1 polymer ?
#
loop_
_entity_poly.entity_id
_entity_poly.type
_entity_poly.pdbx_seq_one_letter_code
_entity_poly.pdbx_strand_id
1 'polypeptide(L)'
;MSTTEMNTPLRERDELQPTPQKWKILFFVPNLIGFVRLGLFIVMNAAFSDDIQTYCLLYVASFTLDFFDGWAARALDQATEFGAILDVAIDNLTRQTVWSRVSAPLGAFVAFVEWFTFACTSCGRDNWKERCFEEAPGIITRVVSNHFRNPWGALAITGLHFLPLCLLVFRESFGLLTPDTVLGQTYKLYGLYILGVLVAGRLLSAFCEFWLMGSYLSFIVDKDMRRRA
;
A
#
# COMPACT_ATOMS: atom_id res chain seq x y z
N MET A 1 -0.66 -23.47 -41.33
CA MET A 1 -1.85 -23.03 -40.58
C MET A 1 -3.05 -23.66 -41.23
N SER A 2 -3.61 -24.70 -40.60
CA SER A 2 -4.77 -25.43 -41.12
C SER A 2 -6.01 -24.54 -41.05
N THR A 3 -6.87 -24.62 -42.06
CA THR A 3 -8.13 -23.86 -42.22
C THR A 3 -9.13 -24.01 -41.06
N THR A 4 -8.87 -24.92 -40.12
CA THR A 4 -9.69 -25.15 -38.92
C THR A 4 -9.50 -24.08 -37.84
N GLU A 5 -8.36 -23.40 -37.76
CA GLU A 5 -8.10 -22.40 -36.70
C GLU A 5 -8.84 -21.06 -36.92
N MET A 6 -9.29 -20.80 -38.15
CA MET A 6 -9.80 -19.48 -38.53
C MET A 6 -11.28 -19.25 -38.18
N ASN A 7 -12.00 -20.29 -37.77
CA ASN A 7 -13.45 -20.25 -37.46
C ASN A 7 -13.79 -20.53 -35.98
N THR A 8 -12.80 -20.66 -35.11
CA THR A 8 -13.04 -20.83 -33.67
C THR A 8 -13.56 -19.51 -33.08
N PRO A 9 -14.77 -19.46 -32.49
CA PRO A 9 -15.28 -18.27 -31.81
C PRO A 9 -14.25 -17.75 -30.80
N LEU A 10 -14.09 -16.41 -30.67
CA LEU A 10 -13.11 -15.80 -29.76
C LEU A 10 -13.18 -16.38 -28.33
N ARG A 11 -14.37 -16.79 -27.89
CA ARG A 11 -14.63 -17.43 -26.59
C ARG A 11 -13.96 -18.79 -26.40
N GLU A 12 -13.84 -19.60 -27.46
CA GLU A 12 -13.17 -20.91 -27.41
C GLU A 12 -11.64 -20.77 -27.49
N ARG A 13 -11.12 -19.68 -28.08
CA ARG A 13 -9.67 -19.41 -28.08
C ARG A 13 -9.13 -19.08 -26.69
N ASP A 14 -9.94 -18.44 -25.85
CA ASP A 14 -9.61 -18.18 -24.45
C ASP A 14 -9.66 -19.45 -23.58
N GLU A 15 -10.51 -20.43 -23.94
CA GLU A 15 -10.60 -21.73 -23.25
C GLU A 15 -9.46 -22.70 -23.62
N LEU A 16 -8.76 -22.46 -24.73
CA LEU A 16 -7.64 -23.30 -25.21
C LEU A 16 -6.30 -23.02 -24.53
N GLN A 17 -6.17 -21.91 -23.79
CA GLN A 17 -4.95 -21.66 -23.03
C GLN A 17 -4.97 -22.45 -21.72
N PRO A 18 -4.01 -23.36 -21.47
CA PRO A 18 -3.96 -24.08 -20.22
C PRO A 18 -3.84 -23.07 -19.08
N THR A 19 -4.81 -23.08 -18.17
CA THR A 19 -4.77 -22.26 -16.96
C THR A 19 -3.39 -22.42 -16.31
N PRO A 20 -2.66 -21.31 -16.03
CA PRO A 20 -1.33 -21.42 -15.49
C PRO A 20 -1.38 -22.23 -14.19
N GLN A 21 -0.55 -23.28 -14.13
CA GLN A 21 -0.45 -24.11 -12.94
C GLN A 21 -0.15 -23.21 -11.73
N LYS A 22 -0.79 -23.46 -10.58
CA LYS A 22 -0.74 -22.58 -9.41
C LYS A 22 0.67 -22.10 -9.03
N TRP A 23 1.67 -22.99 -9.13
CA TRP A 23 3.06 -22.64 -8.82
C TRP A 23 3.63 -21.58 -9.78
N LYS A 24 3.23 -21.55 -11.06
CA LYS A 24 3.70 -20.53 -12.02
C LYS A 24 3.38 -19.13 -11.55
N ILE A 25 2.19 -18.93 -10.97
CA ILE A 25 1.79 -17.63 -10.41
C ILE A 25 2.75 -17.23 -9.28
N LEU A 26 3.08 -18.14 -8.37
CA LEU A 26 4.03 -17.86 -7.27
C LEU A 26 5.42 -17.44 -7.80
N PHE A 27 5.85 -17.99 -8.92
CA PHE A 27 7.16 -17.70 -9.54
C PHE A 27 7.12 -16.62 -10.62
N PHE A 28 6.02 -15.89 -10.78
CA PHE A 28 6.01 -14.68 -11.61
C PHE A 28 7.03 -13.66 -11.09
N VAL A 29 7.67 -12.94 -12.02
CA VAL A 29 8.71 -11.95 -11.70
C VAL A 29 8.27 -10.94 -10.64
N PRO A 30 7.09 -10.29 -10.72
CA PRO A 30 6.63 -9.40 -9.65
C PRO A 30 6.52 -10.09 -8.28
N ASN A 31 6.07 -11.35 -8.23
CA ASN A 31 5.90 -12.08 -6.97
C ASN A 31 7.25 -12.50 -6.37
N LEU A 32 8.24 -12.83 -7.21
CA LEU A 32 9.61 -13.06 -6.77
C LEU A 32 10.22 -11.79 -6.14
N ILE A 33 9.98 -10.63 -6.73
CA ILE A 33 10.38 -9.34 -6.14
C ILE A 33 9.68 -9.14 -4.79
N GLY A 34 8.38 -9.45 -4.70
CA GLY A 34 7.63 -9.46 -3.43
C GLY A 34 8.28 -10.35 -2.37
N PHE A 35 8.68 -11.59 -2.71
CA PHE A 35 9.38 -12.46 -1.76
C PHE A 35 10.76 -11.91 -1.35
N VAL A 36 11.49 -11.25 -2.25
CA VAL A 36 12.73 -10.53 -1.90
C VAL A 36 12.44 -9.42 -0.90
N ARG A 37 11.38 -8.63 -1.10
CA ARG A 37 10.95 -7.58 -0.16
C ARG A 37 10.61 -8.15 1.22
N LEU A 38 9.92 -9.30 1.27
CA LEU A 38 9.67 -10.02 2.52
C LEU A 38 10.98 -10.48 3.20
N GLY A 39 11.95 -10.95 2.42
CA GLY A 39 13.29 -11.28 2.92
C GLY A 39 14.01 -10.07 3.49
N LEU A 40 13.99 -8.93 2.79
CA LEU A 40 14.54 -7.66 3.26
C LEU A 40 13.87 -7.20 4.56
N PHE A 41 12.56 -7.37 4.67
CA PHE A 41 11.82 -7.11 5.90
C PHE A 41 12.33 -7.93 7.07
N ILE A 42 12.54 -9.24 6.88
CA ILE A 42 13.08 -10.11 7.93
C ILE A 42 14.50 -9.67 8.31
N VAL A 43 15.38 -9.46 7.32
CA VAL A 43 16.77 -9.07 7.56
C VAL A 43 16.87 -7.73 8.29
N MET A 44 16.10 -6.72 7.87
CA MET A 44 16.16 -5.39 8.52
C MET A 44 15.74 -5.47 9.99
N ASN A 45 14.72 -6.27 10.31
CA ASN A 45 14.19 -6.37 11.68
C ASN A 45 14.99 -7.34 12.56
N ALA A 46 15.59 -8.40 12.01
CA ALA A 46 16.30 -9.41 12.78
C ALA A 46 17.79 -9.10 12.97
N ALA A 47 18.44 -8.50 11.97
CA ALA A 47 19.89 -8.26 11.98
C ALA A 47 20.27 -6.78 12.17
N PHE A 48 19.39 -5.86 11.78
CA PHE A 48 19.68 -4.42 11.78
C PHE A 48 18.68 -3.60 12.60
N SER A 49 18.06 -4.21 13.63
CA SER A 49 17.11 -3.51 14.49
C SER A 49 17.73 -2.32 15.21
N ASP A 50 19.02 -2.40 15.53
CA ASP A 50 19.74 -1.39 16.33
C ASP A 50 20.59 -0.45 15.45
N ASP A 51 20.92 -0.87 14.22
CA ASP A 51 21.58 -0.04 13.22
C ASP A 51 20.54 0.71 12.37
N ILE A 52 20.15 1.89 12.85
CA ILE A 52 19.11 2.70 12.21
C ILE A 52 19.47 3.14 10.78
N GLN A 53 20.75 3.30 10.46
CA GLN A 53 21.17 3.74 9.14
C GLN A 53 20.96 2.63 8.14
N THR A 54 21.46 1.42 8.45
CA THR A 54 21.25 0.24 7.61
C THR A 54 19.78 -0.14 7.53
N TYR A 55 19.03 -0.02 8.63
CA TYR A 55 17.57 -0.21 8.63
C TYR A 55 16.86 0.70 7.62
N CYS A 56 17.15 2.01 7.67
CA CYS A 56 16.56 2.98 6.73
C CYS A 56 16.95 2.69 5.28
N LEU A 57 18.20 2.30 5.03
CA LEU A 57 18.66 1.93 3.68
C LEU A 57 17.93 0.70 3.14
N LEU A 58 17.76 -0.34 3.95
CA LEU A 58 17.01 -1.55 3.57
C LEU A 58 15.52 -1.25 3.36
N TYR A 59 14.93 -0.36 4.17
CA TYR A 59 13.56 0.11 3.97
C TYR A 59 13.40 0.81 2.62
N VAL A 60 14.29 1.77 2.29
CA VAL A 60 14.26 2.48 1.00
C VAL A 60 14.49 1.52 -0.17
N ALA A 61 15.38 0.54 -0.01
CA ALA A 61 15.57 -0.51 -1.01
C ALA A 61 14.31 -1.35 -1.23
N SER A 62 13.63 -1.77 -0.15
CA SER A 62 12.37 -2.52 -0.21
C SER A 62 11.25 -1.71 -0.88
N PHE A 63 11.10 -0.43 -0.53
CA PHE A 63 10.17 0.50 -1.18
C PHE A 63 10.50 0.75 -2.66
N THR A 64 11.78 0.76 -3.03
CA THR A 64 12.18 0.90 -4.43
C THR A 64 11.82 -0.35 -5.23
N LEU A 65 11.95 -1.54 -4.63
CA LEU A 65 11.56 -2.81 -5.26
C LEU A 65 10.04 -2.92 -5.47
N ASP A 66 9.23 -2.37 -4.58
CA ASP A 66 7.77 -2.25 -4.74
C ASP A 66 7.39 -1.60 -6.07
N PHE A 67 8.02 -0.46 -6.38
CA PHE A 67 7.80 0.19 -7.67
C PHE A 67 8.14 -0.72 -8.86
N PHE A 68 9.22 -1.50 -8.74
CA PHE A 68 9.67 -2.41 -9.81
C PHE A 68 8.79 -3.65 -9.96
N ASP A 69 8.17 -4.17 -8.89
CA ASP A 69 7.25 -5.29 -9.01
C ASP A 69 5.98 -4.88 -9.77
N GLY A 70 5.40 -3.72 -9.46
CA GLY A 70 4.24 -3.20 -10.18
C GLY A 70 4.56 -2.91 -11.63
N TRP A 71 5.77 -2.37 -11.91
CA TRP A 71 6.24 -2.18 -13.27
C TRP A 71 6.40 -3.51 -14.02
N ALA A 72 7.04 -4.51 -13.41
CA ALA A 72 7.25 -5.82 -14.00
C ALA A 72 5.92 -6.55 -14.27
N ALA A 73 4.95 -6.45 -13.35
CA ALA A 73 3.61 -7.02 -13.51
C ALA A 73 2.91 -6.49 -14.78
N ARG A 74 3.05 -5.20 -15.08
CA ARG A 74 2.48 -4.57 -16.29
C ARG A 74 3.29 -4.87 -17.55
N ALA A 75 4.62 -4.83 -17.44
CA ALA A 75 5.53 -5.02 -18.58
C ALA A 75 5.53 -6.47 -19.10
N LEU A 76 5.30 -7.44 -18.20
CA LEU A 76 5.33 -8.88 -18.51
C LEU A 76 3.94 -9.51 -18.59
N ASP A 77 2.87 -8.72 -18.43
CA ASP A 77 1.48 -9.21 -18.34
C ASP A 77 1.31 -10.31 -17.27
N GLN A 78 1.91 -10.07 -16.09
CA GLN A 78 1.94 -10.99 -14.94
C GLN A 78 1.16 -10.44 -13.73
N ALA A 79 0.27 -9.48 -13.95
CA ALA A 79 -0.59 -8.94 -12.89
C ALA A 79 -1.60 -10.00 -12.42
N THR A 80 -1.64 -10.25 -11.11
CA THR A 80 -2.54 -11.24 -10.50
C THR A 80 -3.12 -10.74 -9.19
N GLU A 81 -4.29 -11.25 -8.80
CA GLU A 81 -4.90 -10.94 -7.49
C GLU A 81 -4.01 -11.40 -6.34
N PHE A 82 -3.34 -12.55 -6.48
CA PHE A 82 -2.35 -13.01 -5.51
C PHE A 82 -1.21 -12.00 -5.33
N GLY A 83 -0.65 -11.51 -6.43
CA GLY A 83 0.42 -10.51 -6.38
C GLY A 83 -0.03 -9.22 -5.71
N ALA A 84 -1.23 -8.73 -6.02
CA ALA A 84 -1.79 -7.55 -5.38
C ALA A 84 -2.03 -7.73 -3.86
N ILE A 85 -2.47 -8.91 -3.44
CA ILE A 85 -2.63 -9.27 -2.00
C ILE A 85 -1.27 -9.32 -1.30
N LEU A 86 -0.29 -9.98 -1.92
CA LEU A 86 1.06 -10.13 -1.39
C LEU A 86 1.73 -8.76 -1.20
N ASP A 87 1.62 -7.91 -2.21
CA ASP A 87 2.14 -6.55 -2.22
C ASP A 87 1.62 -5.72 -1.04
N VAL A 88 0.29 -5.56 -0.94
CA VAL A 88 -0.34 -4.79 0.15
C VAL A 88 -0.01 -5.36 1.53
N ALA A 89 0.08 -6.69 1.67
CA ALA A 89 0.42 -7.34 2.92
C ALA A 89 1.87 -7.03 3.37
N ILE A 90 2.84 -7.09 2.46
CA ILE A 90 4.25 -6.75 2.75
C ILE A 90 4.37 -5.27 3.10
N ASP A 91 3.62 -4.43 2.40
CA ASP A 91 3.59 -2.99 2.62
C ASP A 91 3.09 -2.60 4.01
N ASN A 92 1.94 -3.17 4.41
CA ASN A 92 1.38 -2.99 5.75
C ASN A 92 2.34 -3.52 6.83
N LEU A 93 2.92 -4.71 6.61
CA LEU A 93 3.88 -5.30 7.55
C LEU A 93 5.11 -4.41 7.75
N THR A 94 5.66 -3.90 6.65
CA THR A 94 6.85 -3.06 6.68
C THR A 94 6.54 -1.71 7.36
N ARG A 95 5.45 -1.02 6.98
CA ARG A 95 5.03 0.24 7.60
C ARG A 95 4.72 0.08 9.09
N GLN A 96 4.05 -1.00 9.48
CA GLN A 96 3.73 -1.28 10.89
C GLN A 96 5.00 -1.28 11.76
N THR A 97 6.08 -1.94 11.34
CA THR A 97 7.31 -1.98 12.15
C THR A 97 7.94 -0.60 12.33
N VAL A 98 7.92 0.25 11.30
CA VAL A 98 8.42 1.63 11.41
C VAL A 98 7.54 2.44 12.35
N TRP A 99 6.21 2.34 12.23
CA TRP A 99 5.29 3.02 13.14
C TRP A 99 5.47 2.58 14.60
N SER A 100 5.65 1.28 14.86
CA SER A 100 5.91 0.76 16.20
C SER A 100 7.21 1.31 16.80
N ARG A 101 8.23 1.56 15.98
CA ARG A 101 9.49 2.21 16.41
C ARG A 101 9.30 3.69 16.70
N VAL A 102 8.44 4.38 15.95
CA VAL A 102 8.07 5.78 16.22
C VAL A 102 7.29 5.89 17.53
N SER A 103 6.23 5.10 17.70
CA SER A 103 5.40 5.04 18.91
C SER A 103 4.59 3.75 18.92
N ALA A 104 4.80 2.89 19.91
CA ALA A 104 4.12 1.59 19.98
C ALA A 104 2.58 1.70 20.02
N PRO A 105 1.96 2.59 20.82
CA PRO A 105 0.50 2.76 20.80
C PRO A 105 -0.03 3.28 19.46
N LEU A 106 0.64 4.28 18.88
CA LEU A 106 0.23 4.85 17.60
C LEU A 106 0.40 3.83 16.48
N GLY A 107 1.48 3.05 16.49
CA GLY A 107 1.73 2.02 15.49
C GLY A 107 0.76 0.86 15.56
N ALA A 108 0.33 0.44 16.77
CA ALA A 108 -0.74 -0.53 16.91
C ALA A 108 -2.06 -0.01 16.31
N PHE A 109 -2.40 1.26 16.57
CA PHE A 109 -3.60 1.88 16.02
C PHE A 109 -3.56 2.00 14.50
N VAL A 110 -2.46 2.50 13.94
CA VAL A 110 -2.29 2.65 12.48
C VAL A 110 -2.28 1.28 11.79
N ALA A 111 -1.63 0.28 12.38
CA ALA A 111 -1.67 -1.09 11.87
C ALA A 111 -3.10 -1.64 11.84
N PHE A 112 -3.88 -1.43 12.90
CA PHE A 112 -5.29 -1.81 12.90
C PHE A 112 -6.05 -1.16 11.73
N VAL A 113 -5.85 0.13 11.50
CA VAL A 113 -6.51 0.85 10.40
C VAL A 113 -6.12 0.23 9.04
N GLU A 114 -4.83 0.09 8.76
CA GLU A 114 -4.33 -0.41 7.47
C GLU A 114 -4.73 -1.88 7.21
N TRP A 115 -4.63 -2.75 8.22
CA TRP A 115 -5.04 -4.14 8.11
C TRP A 115 -6.55 -4.32 7.99
N PHE A 116 -7.34 -3.48 8.69
CA PHE A 116 -8.80 -3.55 8.59
C PHE A 116 -9.28 -3.03 7.24
N THR A 117 -8.69 -1.95 6.70
CA THR A 117 -8.95 -1.51 5.32
C THR A 117 -8.61 -2.60 4.32
N PHE A 118 -7.47 -3.27 4.48
CA PHE A 118 -7.09 -4.40 3.63
C PHE A 118 -8.09 -5.56 3.72
N ALA A 119 -8.54 -5.91 4.92
CA ALA A 119 -9.56 -6.94 5.11
C ALA A 119 -10.88 -6.56 4.43
N CYS A 120 -11.38 -5.32 4.62
CA CYS A 120 -12.59 -4.83 3.96
C CYS A 120 -12.49 -4.94 2.43
N THR A 121 -11.37 -4.46 1.87
CA THR A 121 -11.15 -4.45 0.42
C THR A 121 -10.95 -5.84 -0.19
N SER A 122 -10.44 -6.80 0.59
CA SER A 122 -10.21 -8.17 0.12
C SER A 122 -11.45 -9.08 0.23
N CYS A 123 -12.42 -8.72 1.06
CA CYS A 123 -13.63 -9.55 1.29
C CYS A 123 -14.71 -9.44 0.20
N GLY A 124 -14.62 -8.46 -0.71
CA GLY A 124 -15.74 -8.09 -1.59
C GLY A 124 -15.76 -8.73 -2.96
N ARG A 125 -16.68 -9.68 -3.20
CA ARG A 125 -17.12 -10.11 -4.55
C ARG A 125 -18.48 -9.57 -4.96
N ASP A 126 -19.19 -8.93 -4.03
CA ASP A 126 -20.43 -8.23 -4.28
C ASP A 126 -20.09 -6.78 -4.62
N ASN A 127 -20.79 -6.13 -5.56
CA ASN A 127 -20.52 -4.79 -6.10
C ASN A 127 -20.58 -3.61 -5.08
N TRP A 128 -20.41 -3.86 -3.77
CA TRP A 128 -20.41 -2.85 -2.71
C TRP A 128 -19.37 -1.75 -2.93
N LYS A 129 -18.22 -2.08 -3.55
CA LYS A 129 -17.16 -1.11 -3.85
C LYS A 129 -17.65 -0.01 -4.80
N GLU A 130 -18.45 -0.37 -5.80
CA GLU A 130 -19.04 0.59 -6.74
C GLU A 130 -19.90 1.59 -5.96
N ARG A 131 -20.80 1.09 -5.12
CA ARG A 131 -21.66 1.92 -4.25
C ARG A 131 -20.87 2.78 -3.26
N CYS A 132 -19.77 2.26 -2.70
CA CYS A 132 -18.91 2.99 -1.76
C CYS A 132 -18.33 4.27 -2.37
N PHE A 133 -17.96 4.22 -3.65
CA PHE A 133 -17.38 5.38 -4.35
C PHE A 133 -18.44 6.30 -4.97
N GLU A 134 -19.62 5.78 -5.32
CA GLU A 134 -20.78 6.59 -5.75
C GLU A 134 -21.29 7.50 -4.63
N GLU A 135 -21.37 6.98 -3.41
CA GLU A 135 -21.87 7.70 -2.24
C GLU A 135 -20.77 8.51 -1.51
N ALA A 136 -19.54 8.51 -2.04
CA ALA A 136 -18.38 9.10 -1.37
C ALA A 136 -18.42 10.64 -1.30
N PRO A 137 -17.96 11.24 -0.19
CA PRO A 137 -17.72 12.68 -0.09
C PRO A 137 -16.80 13.16 -1.21
N GLY A 138 -17.05 14.36 -1.74
CA GLY A 138 -16.29 14.88 -2.89
C GLY A 138 -14.77 15.00 -2.67
N ILE A 139 -14.28 15.03 -1.43
CA ILE A 139 -12.84 14.95 -1.14
C ILE A 139 -12.30 13.56 -1.52
N ILE A 140 -12.99 12.49 -1.13
CA ILE A 140 -12.60 11.10 -1.42
C ILE A 140 -12.67 10.86 -2.93
N THR A 141 -13.73 11.32 -3.60
CA THR A 141 -13.86 11.22 -5.06
C THR A 141 -12.67 11.88 -5.78
N ARG A 142 -12.19 13.03 -5.28
CA ARG A 142 -10.99 13.70 -5.83
C ARG A 142 -9.73 12.86 -5.59
N VAL A 143 -9.55 12.30 -4.39
CA VAL A 143 -8.40 11.45 -4.06
C VAL A 143 -8.31 10.25 -5.01
N VAL A 144 -9.41 9.50 -5.18
CA VAL A 144 -9.42 8.26 -5.99
C VAL A 144 -9.49 8.50 -7.50
N SER A 145 -9.80 9.72 -7.94
CA SER A 145 -9.92 10.06 -9.37
C SER A 145 -8.65 9.72 -10.17
N ASN A 146 -8.82 9.32 -11.43
CA ASN A 146 -7.71 8.94 -12.31
C ASN A 146 -6.75 7.89 -11.69
N HIS A 147 -7.28 6.92 -10.93
CA HIS A 147 -6.49 5.91 -10.22
C HIS A 147 -5.38 6.53 -9.34
N PHE A 148 -5.75 7.54 -8.53
CA PHE A 148 -4.85 8.32 -7.68
C PHE A 148 -3.78 9.16 -8.41
N ARG A 149 -3.77 9.20 -9.75
CA ARG A 149 -2.85 10.04 -10.55
C ARG A 149 -3.36 11.47 -10.63
N ASN A 150 -3.46 12.11 -9.47
CA ASN A 150 -3.87 13.50 -9.29
C ASN A 150 -3.20 14.07 -8.01
N PRO A 151 -3.20 15.39 -7.77
CA PRO A 151 -2.51 15.97 -6.61
C PRO A 151 -3.01 15.48 -5.24
N TRP A 152 -4.30 15.19 -5.10
CA TRP A 152 -4.89 14.70 -3.85
C TRP A 152 -4.52 13.25 -3.59
N GLY A 153 -4.55 12.41 -4.63
CA GLY A 153 -4.06 11.03 -4.59
C GLY A 153 -2.57 10.98 -4.27
N ALA A 154 -1.76 11.81 -4.94
CA ALA A 154 -0.33 11.93 -4.66
C ALA A 154 -0.06 12.35 -3.21
N LEU A 155 -0.79 13.34 -2.69
CA LEU A 155 -0.66 13.77 -1.29
C LEU A 155 -1.00 12.63 -0.31
N ALA A 156 -2.11 11.92 -0.54
CA ALA A 156 -2.55 10.81 0.30
C ALA A 156 -1.53 9.66 0.31
N ILE A 157 -1.08 9.21 -0.88
CA ILE A 157 -0.08 8.15 -1.04
C ILE A 157 1.25 8.57 -0.40
N THR A 158 1.70 9.80 -0.66
CA THR A 158 2.97 10.29 -0.10
C THR A 158 2.93 10.31 1.43
N GLY A 159 1.84 10.78 2.03
CA GLY A 159 1.66 10.74 3.48
C GLY A 159 1.57 9.32 4.05
N LEU A 160 0.93 8.39 3.34
CA LEU A 160 0.83 6.99 3.76
C LEU A 160 2.20 6.30 3.80
N HIS A 161 2.99 6.43 2.74
CA HIS A 161 4.27 5.70 2.61
C HIS A 161 5.43 6.39 3.33
N PHE A 162 5.58 7.71 3.21
CA PHE A 162 6.82 8.39 3.65
C PHE A 162 6.76 8.94 5.07
N LEU A 163 5.58 9.25 5.61
CA LEU A 163 5.45 9.78 6.97
C LEU A 163 6.15 8.93 8.04
N PRO A 164 5.93 7.60 8.14
CA PRO A 164 6.52 6.80 9.21
C PRO A 164 8.05 6.85 9.19
N LEU A 165 8.66 6.71 8.01
CA LEU A 165 10.11 6.78 7.86
C LEU A 165 10.65 8.18 8.17
N CYS A 166 9.99 9.23 7.67
CA CYS A 166 10.39 10.61 7.95
C CYS A 166 10.29 10.95 9.44
N LEU A 167 9.27 10.47 10.16
CA LEU A 167 9.16 10.64 11.61
C LEU A 167 10.30 9.93 12.35
N LEU A 168 10.64 8.71 11.93
CA LEU A 168 11.75 7.95 12.51
C LEU A 168 13.08 8.68 12.30
N VAL A 169 13.40 9.06 11.05
CA VAL A 169 14.63 9.79 10.72
C VAL A 169 14.69 11.13 11.45
N PHE A 170 13.58 11.86 11.49
CA PHE A 170 13.52 13.16 12.17
C PHE A 170 13.75 13.02 13.67
N ARG A 171 13.17 12.02 14.33
CA ARG A 171 13.38 11.72 15.76
C ARG A 171 14.85 11.47 16.07
N GLU A 172 15.51 10.63 15.26
CA GLU A 172 16.90 10.24 15.46
C GLU A 172 17.87 11.40 15.14
N SER A 173 17.54 12.19 14.12
CA SER A 173 18.36 13.32 13.68
C SER A 173 18.16 14.60 14.53
N PHE A 174 17.08 14.66 15.34
CA PHE A 174 16.72 15.88 16.08
C PHE A 174 17.82 16.35 17.05
N GLY A 175 18.61 15.42 17.60
CA GLY A 175 19.71 15.70 18.52
C GLY A 175 21.10 15.84 17.86
N LEU A 176 21.26 15.39 16.61
CA LEU A 176 22.56 15.33 15.92
C LEU A 176 22.99 16.66 15.28
N LEU A 177 22.02 17.52 14.92
CA LEU A 177 22.30 18.82 14.34
C LEU A 177 22.32 19.89 15.44
N THR A 178 23.51 20.43 15.72
CA THR A 178 23.73 21.50 16.70
C THR A 178 22.75 22.67 16.43
N PRO A 179 21.82 22.96 17.38
CA PRO A 179 20.74 23.93 17.19
C PRO A 179 21.19 25.36 16.82
N ASP A 180 22.43 25.69 17.14
CA ASP A 180 22.94 27.06 17.07
C ASP A 180 23.55 27.42 15.71
N THR A 181 23.66 26.45 14.81
CA THR A 181 24.11 26.70 13.43
C THR A 181 22.92 27.07 12.54
N VAL A 182 23.15 28.00 11.60
CA VAL A 182 22.16 28.36 10.56
C VAL A 182 21.68 27.10 9.85
N LEU A 183 22.60 26.19 9.51
CA LEU A 183 22.28 24.91 8.86
C LEU A 183 21.32 24.04 9.71
N GLY A 184 21.56 23.93 11.02
CA GLY A 184 20.70 23.18 11.93
C GLY A 184 19.29 23.78 12.08
N GLN A 185 19.18 25.11 12.12
CA GLN A 185 17.88 25.80 12.15
C GLN A 185 17.12 25.63 10.84
N THR A 186 17.81 25.77 9.71
CA THR A 186 17.24 25.56 8.37
C THR A 186 16.74 24.13 8.20
N TYR A 187 17.52 23.12 8.61
CA TYR A 187 17.09 21.72 8.60
C TYR A 187 15.81 21.50 9.42
N LYS A 188 15.74 22.06 10.64
CA LYS A 188 14.55 21.93 11.49
C LYS A 188 13.33 22.55 10.84
N LEU A 189 13.45 23.75 10.26
CA LEU A 189 12.33 24.44 9.62
C LEU A 189 11.80 23.67 8.41
N TYR A 190 12.68 23.26 7.50
CA TYR A 190 12.28 22.46 6.33
C TYR A 190 11.75 21.09 6.73
N GLY A 191 12.36 20.44 7.72
CA GLY A 191 11.91 19.16 8.26
C GLY A 191 10.50 19.25 8.83
N LEU A 192 10.19 20.29 9.61
CA LEU A 192 8.83 20.52 10.14
C LEU A 192 7.82 20.80 9.03
N TYR A 193 8.21 21.56 7.99
CA TYR A 193 7.35 21.80 6.84
C TYR A 193 7.02 20.50 6.10
N ILE A 194 8.04 19.69 5.79
CA ILE A 194 7.87 18.38 5.13
C ILE A 194 6.98 17.47 5.98
N LEU A 195 7.24 17.39 7.29
CA LEU A 195 6.40 16.62 8.21
C LEU A 195 4.96 17.11 8.21
N GLY A 196 4.72 18.41 8.18
CA GLY A 196 3.37 18.97 8.09
C GLY A 196 2.61 18.49 6.84
N VAL A 197 3.27 18.50 5.69
CA VAL A 197 2.70 17.98 4.43
C VAL A 197 2.42 16.48 4.52
N LEU A 198 3.36 15.70 5.06
CA LEU A 198 3.22 14.24 5.20
C LEU A 198 2.11 13.87 6.19
N VAL A 199 1.98 14.60 7.30
CA VAL A 199 0.88 14.44 8.26
C VAL A 199 -0.46 14.75 7.61
N ALA A 200 -0.56 15.85 6.85
CA ALA A 200 -1.78 16.17 6.12
C ALA A 200 -2.15 15.05 5.12
N GLY A 201 -1.17 14.49 4.41
CA GLY A 201 -1.36 13.34 3.55
C GLY A 201 -1.82 12.08 4.29
N ARG A 202 -1.23 11.76 5.45
CA ARG A 202 -1.65 10.60 6.24
C ARG A 202 -3.05 10.78 6.79
N LEU A 203 -3.42 11.97 7.26
CA LEU A 203 -4.78 12.27 7.71
C LEU A 203 -5.80 12.13 6.56
N LEU A 204 -5.44 12.57 5.36
CA LEU A 204 -6.27 12.41 4.16
C LEU A 204 -6.46 10.92 3.79
N SER A 205 -5.38 10.13 3.82
CA SER A 205 -5.48 8.67 3.61
C SER A 205 -6.32 8.00 4.70
N ALA A 206 -6.14 8.35 5.97
CA ALA A 206 -6.93 7.83 7.10
C ALA A 206 -8.41 8.15 6.94
N PHE A 207 -8.75 9.35 6.48
CA PHE A 207 -10.13 9.71 6.19
C PHE A 207 -10.75 8.81 5.11
N CYS A 208 -10.00 8.48 4.06
CA CYS A 208 -10.45 7.54 3.02
C CYS A 208 -10.62 6.11 3.57
N GLU A 209 -9.67 5.66 4.40
CA GLU A 209 -9.69 4.35 5.06
C GLU A 209 -10.94 4.20 5.96
N PHE A 210 -11.21 5.19 6.82
CA PHE A 210 -12.39 5.18 7.71
C PHE A 210 -13.71 5.23 6.94
N TRP A 211 -13.80 6.01 5.87
CA TRP A 211 -14.98 6.00 5.00
C TRP A 211 -15.22 4.61 4.42
N LEU A 212 -14.18 4.00 3.86
CA LEU A 212 -14.26 2.67 3.26
C LEU A 212 -14.70 1.62 4.27
N MET A 213 -14.13 1.63 5.48
CA MET A 213 -14.56 0.74 6.57
C MET A 213 -16.03 0.95 6.93
N GLY A 214 -16.46 2.20 7.07
CA GLY A 214 -17.84 2.55 7.38
C GLY A 214 -18.82 2.06 6.31
N SER A 215 -18.52 2.33 5.04
CA SER A 215 -19.32 1.85 3.91
C SER A 215 -19.39 0.32 3.88
N TYR A 216 -18.28 -0.36 4.13
CA TYR A 216 -18.26 -1.83 4.18
C TYR A 216 -19.12 -2.38 5.32
N LEU A 217 -19.00 -1.83 6.52
CA LEU A 217 -19.79 -2.26 7.68
C LEU A 217 -21.30 -2.03 7.46
N SER A 218 -21.68 -0.86 6.94
CA SER A 218 -23.07 -0.56 6.58
C SER A 218 -23.60 -1.55 5.55
N PHE A 219 -22.80 -1.89 4.53
CA PHE A 219 -23.17 -2.89 3.53
C PHE A 219 -23.43 -4.27 4.15
N ILE A 220 -22.60 -4.71 5.10
CA ILE A 220 -22.78 -5.99 5.80
C ILE A 220 -24.07 -5.98 6.61
N VAL A 221 -24.34 -4.90 7.35
CA VAL A 221 -25.58 -4.76 8.13
C VAL A 221 -26.81 -4.81 7.22
N ASP A 222 -26.80 -4.08 6.10
CA ASP A 222 -27.89 -4.10 5.12
C ASP A 222 -28.10 -5.50 4.52
N LYS A 223 -27.01 -6.23 4.26
CA LYS A 223 -27.06 -7.60 3.74
C LYS A 223 -27.70 -8.55 4.75
N ASP A 224 -27.39 -8.42 6.03
CA ASP A 224 -27.96 -9.25 7.08
C ASP A 224 -29.43 -8.90 7.35
N MET A 225 -29.81 -7.62 7.24
CA MET A 225 -31.22 -7.19 7.31
C MET A 225 -32.04 -7.79 6.17
N ARG A 226 -31.53 -7.77 4.93
CA ARG A 226 -32.21 -8.37 3.76
C ARG A 226 -32.36 -9.88 3.83
N ARG A 227 -31.46 -10.59 4.53
CA ARG A 227 -31.54 -12.04 4.72
C ARG A 227 -32.63 -12.47 5.71
N ARG A 228 -33.04 -11.55 6.59
CA ARG A 228 -34.03 -11.80 7.66
C ARG A 228 -35.45 -11.34 7.29
N ALA A 229 -35.58 -10.55 6.23
CA ALA A 229 -36.86 -10.12 5.65
C ALA A 229 -37.40 -11.18 4.68
#